data_AF-A0A9N9CNK0-F1
#
_entry.id   AF-A0A9N9CNK0-F1
#
_cell.length_a   1.000
_cell.length_b   1.000
_cell.length_c   1.000
_cell.angle_alpha   90.00
_cell.angle_beta   90.00
_cell.angle_gamma   90.00
#
_symmetry.space_group_name_H-M   'P 1'
#
loop_
_entity.id
_entity.type
_entity.pdbx_description
1 polymer ?
#
loop_
_entity_poly.entity_id
_entity_poly.type
_entity_poly.pdbx_seq_one_letter_code
_entity_poly.pdbx_strand_id
1 'polypeptide(L)'
;MALTAIDEDPSSGPRAYCDALQFVSPKAGDELSKDDEIEVVWTNGNIKLFNGVNSLDLYNNATGEFVNRLWKGSQLFDEYGIASVKVTLEVPENTKLPAKFMFKSFGSFMETTCTSFGGNFTIKE
;
A
#
# COMPACT_ATOMS: atom_id res chain seq x y z
N MET A 1 27.18 -0.96 4.20
CA MET A 1 26.03 -1.85 3.98
C MET A 1 25.38 -1.43 2.68
N ALA A 2 25.37 -2.31 1.69
CA ALA A 2 24.84 -2.02 0.36
C ALA A 2 23.33 -2.18 0.36
N LEU A 3 22.59 -1.16 -0.11
CA LEU A 3 21.18 -1.26 -0.45
C LEU A 3 21.08 -2.02 -1.78
N THR A 4 20.49 -3.21 -1.75
CA THR A 4 20.15 -3.97 -2.94
C THR A 4 19.01 -3.25 -3.66
N ALA A 5 19.28 -2.81 -4.89
CA ALA A 5 18.30 -2.24 -5.78
C ALA A 5 17.20 -3.27 -6.08
N ILE A 6 15.95 -2.83 -5.98
CA ILE A 6 14.78 -3.57 -6.45
C ILE A 6 14.71 -3.28 -7.95
N ASP A 7 14.83 -4.32 -8.78
CA ASP A 7 14.75 -4.28 -10.25
C ASP A 7 13.62 -3.34 -10.72
N GLU A 8 14.00 -2.24 -11.35
CA GLU A 8 13.08 -1.31 -12.00
C GLU A 8 12.74 -1.84 -13.39
N ASP A 9 11.48 -2.21 -13.60
CA ASP A 9 10.93 -2.42 -14.93
C ASP A 9 11.15 -1.16 -15.79
N PRO A 10 11.87 -1.25 -16.92
CA PRO A 10 12.31 -0.09 -17.70
C PRO A 10 11.17 0.60 -18.48
N SER A 11 9.91 0.16 -18.35
CA SER A 11 8.74 0.76 -19.02
C SER A 11 8.09 1.89 -18.23
N SER A 12 8.45 2.06 -16.96
CA SER A 12 7.91 3.12 -16.09
C SER A 12 9.02 4.04 -15.65
N GLY A 13 8.89 5.35 -15.93
CA GLY A 13 9.84 6.37 -15.46
C GLY A 13 10.11 6.25 -13.95
N PRO A 14 11.20 6.87 -13.46
CA PRO A 14 11.77 6.60 -12.14
C PRO A 14 10.70 6.75 -11.06
N ARG A 15 10.28 5.62 -10.47
CA ARG A 15 9.32 5.60 -9.36
C ARG A 15 10.12 5.91 -8.11
N ALA A 16 10.26 7.19 -7.79
CA ALA A 16 10.91 7.60 -6.56
C ALA A 16 10.11 7.06 -5.37
N TYR A 17 10.75 6.21 -4.55
CA TYR A 17 10.34 5.99 -3.17
C TYR A 17 10.30 7.36 -2.51
N CYS A 18 9.14 7.77 -2.04
CA CYS A 18 8.95 9.11 -1.52
C CYS A 18 8.35 9.01 -0.13
N ASP A 19 9.00 9.65 0.82
CA ASP A 19 8.52 9.82 2.20
C ASP A 19 7.23 10.67 2.28
N ALA A 20 6.54 10.92 1.17
CA ALA A 20 5.29 11.68 1.15
C ALA A 20 4.06 10.89 1.61
N LEU A 21 4.11 9.55 1.55
CA LEU A 21 2.98 8.68 1.88
C LEU A 21 3.42 7.62 2.89
N GLN A 22 2.78 7.58 4.05
CA GLN A 22 3.10 6.62 5.11
C GLN A 22 1.85 5.85 5.53
N PHE A 23 1.97 4.52 5.64
CA PHE A 23 0.91 3.68 6.17
C PHE A 23 0.87 3.77 7.70
N VAL A 24 -0.32 3.95 8.24
CA VAL A 24 -0.59 4.01 9.68
C VAL A 24 -1.31 2.75 10.16
N SER A 25 -2.25 2.26 9.35
CA SER A 25 -3.06 1.07 9.63
C SER A 25 -3.42 0.36 8.32
N PRO A 26 -3.45 -0.99 8.29
CA PRO A 26 -2.99 -1.93 9.32
C PRO A 26 -1.47 -1.85 9.58
N LYS A 27 -1.04 -2.29 10.76
CA LYS A 27 0.36 -2.30 11.20
C LYS A 27 1.04 -3.64 10.93
N ALA A 28 2.38 -3.61 10.90
CA ALA A 28 3.17 -4.83 10.85
C ALA A 28 2.89 -5.71 12.07
N GLY A 29 2.61 -6.99 11.83
CA GLY A 29 2.25 -7.96 12.86
C GLY A 29 0.74 -8.08 13.13
N ASP A 30 -0.09 -7.20 12.58
CA ASP A 30 -1.55 -7.32 12.69
C ASP A 30 -2.03 -8.61 12.03
N GLU A 31 -3.10 -9.17 12.59
CA GLU A 31 -3.80 -10.33 12.05
C GLU A 31 -5.17 -9.89 11.56
N LEU A 32 -5.43 -10.10 10.27
CA LEU A 32 -6.65 -9.70 9.56
C LEU A 32 -7.35 -10.97 9.04
N SER A 33 -8.67 -10.94 8.90
CA SER A 33 -9.42 -12.04 8.27
C SER A 33 -9.70 -11.72 6.81
N LYS A 34 -9.70 -12.75 5.97
CA LYS A 34 -10.12 -12.65 4.58
C LYS A 34 -11.58 -12.18 4.53
N ASP A 35 -11.91 -11.39 3.51
CA ASP A 35 -13.26 -10.88 3.24
C ASP A 35 -13.83 -9.90 4.30
N ASP A 36 -13.06 -9.57 5.35
CA ASP A 36 -13.41 -8.52 6.30
C ASP A 36 -13.26 -7.11 5.67
N GLU A 37 -14.11 -6.18 6.08
CA GLU A 37 -13.92 -4.75 5.81
C GLU A 37 -12.87 -4.19 6.79
N ILE A 38 -11.79 -3.65 6.24
CA ILE A 38 -10.74 -2.98 7.00
C ILE A 38 -10.68 -1.50 6.64
N GLU A 39 -10.30 -0.66 7.61
CA GLU A 39 -9.93 0.73 7.35
C GLU A 39 -8.42 0.82 7.15
N VAL A 40 -8.02 1.24 5.96
CA VAL A 40 -6.63 1.56 5.64
C VAL A 40 -6.42 3.03 5.83
N VAL A 41 -5.40 3.37 6.61
CA VAL A 41 -5.11 4.75 7.01
C VAL A 41 -3.70 5.11 6.57
N TRP A 42 -3.58 6.28 5.95
CA TRP A 42 -2.32 6.89 5.59
C TRP A 42 -2.17 8.24 6.26
N THR A 43 -0.92 8.68 6.39
CA THR A 43 -0.57 10.06 6.70
C THR A 43 0.40 10.60 5.65
N ASN A 44 0.37 11.92 5.45
CA ASN A 44 1.45 12.59 4.75
C ASN A 44 2.73 12.42 5.56
N GLY A 45 3.82 12.04 4.92
CA GLY A 45 5.13 12.16 5.57
C GLY A 45 5.72 13.56 5.33
N ASN A 46 7.02 13.63 5.05
CA ASN A 46 7.74 14.91 5.05
C ASN A 46 7.37 15.85 3.88
N ILE A 47 6.70 15.32 2.85
CA ILE A 47 6.30 16.06 1.65
C ILE A 47 4.79 15.87 1.47
N LYS A 48 4.05 16.95 1.24
CA LYS A 48 2.59 16.88 1.02
C LYS A 48 2.27 16.37 -0.37
N LEU A 49 1.46 15.32 -0.48
CA LEU A 49 0.91 14.87 -1.77
C LEU A 49 -0.17 15.84 -2.26
N PHE A 50 -0.17 16.16 -3.56
CA PHE A 50 -1.16 17.06 -4.17
C PHE A 50 -2.46 16.32 -4.53
N ASN A 51 -2.35 15.09 -5.01
CA ASN A 51 -3.50 14.33 -5.51
C ASN A 51 -3.96 13.21 -4.55
N GLY A 52 -3.41 13.19 -3.34
CA GLY A 52 -3.71 12.18 -2.35
C GLY A 52 -3.24 10.78 -2.74
N VAL A 53 -3.96 9.77 -2.25
CA VAL A 53 -3.71 8.34 -2.51
C VAL A 53 -4.64 7.85 -3.61
N ASN A 54 -4.10 7.10 -4.58
CA ASN A 54 -4.80 6.74 -5.81
C ASN A 54 -5.16 5.26 -5.92
N SER A 55 -4.45 4.40 -5.20
CA SER A 55 -4.79 2.98 -5.13
C SER A 55 -4.23 2.31 -3.90
N LEU A 56 -4.77 1.14 -3.63
CA LEU A 56 -4.29 0.20 -2.63
C LEU A 56 -4.23 -1.18 -3.27
N ASP A 57 -3.01 -1.69 -3.40
CA ASP A 57 -2.71 -2.96 -4.01
C ASP A 57 -2.15 -3.91 -2.93
N LEU A 58 -2.62 -5.15 -2.93
CA LEU A 58 -2.18 -6.22 -2.04
C LEU A 58 -1.11 -7.05 -2.75
N TYR A 59 -0.03 -7.32 -2.02
CA TYR A 59 1.11 -8.11 -2.48
C TYR A 59 1.44 -9.20 -1.47
N ASN A 60 1.91 -10.34 -1.96
CA ASN A 60 2.45 -11.39 -1.10
C ASN A 60 3.80 -10.94 -0.55
N ASN A 61 3.97 -10.98 0.78
CA ASN A 61 5.19 -10.46 1.41
C ASN A 61 6.40 -11.37 1.20
N ALA A 62 6.20 -12.67 0.98
CA ALA A 62 7.28 -13.63 0.79
C ALA A 62 7.78 -13.66 -0.66
N THR A 63 6.87 -13.57 -1.63
CA THR A 63 7.23 -13.64 -3.07
C THR A 63 7.37 -12.26 -3.71
N GLY A 64 6.80 -11.21 -3.13
CA GLY A 64 6.73 -9.88 -3.74
C GLY A 64 5.74 -9.79 -4.91
N GLU A 65 4.95 -10.83 -5.15
CA GLU A 65 4.00 -10.89 -6.26
C GLU A 65 2.74 -10.08 -5.94
N PHE A 66 2.20 -9.43 -6.97
CA PHE A 66 0.90 -8.78 -6.90
C PHE A 66 -0.20 -9.82 -6.73
N VAL A 67 -1.10 -9.59 -5.78
CA VAL A 67 -2.21 -10.49 -5.44
C VAL A 67 -3.51 -9.93 -5.98
N ASN A 68 -3.88 -8.72 -5.56
CA ASN A 68 -5.13 -8.08 -5.94
C ASN A 68 -5.05 -6.56 -5.76
N ARG A 69 -5.90 -5.81 -6.44
CA ARG A 69 -6.12 -4.38 -6.16
C ARG A 69 -7.40 -4.25 -5.34
N LEU A 70 -7.24 -3.85 -4.08
CA LEU A 70 -8.37 -3.72 -3.15
C LEU A 70 -9.14 -2.42 -3.35
N TRP A 71 -8.46 -1.37 -3.84
CA TRP A 71 -9.09 -0.09 -4.07
C TRP A 71 -8.38 0.74 -5.13
N LYS A 72 -9.17 1.53 -5.88
CA LYS A 72 -8.71 2.52 -6.85
C LYS A 72 -9.59 3.76 -6.74
N GLY A 73 -8.99 4.94 -6.64
CA GLY A 73 -9.74 6.19 -6.56
C GLY A 73 -8.80 7.39 -6.44
N SER A 74 -9.25 8.42 -5.74
CA SER A 74 -8.42 9.53 -5.28
C SER A 74 -8.92 9.94 -3.91
N GLN A 75 -8.13 9.63 -2.88
CA GLN A 75 -8.43 9.95 -1.50
C GLN A 75 -7.49 11.08 -1.07
N LEU A 76 -8.05 12.27 -0.91
CA LEU A 76 -7.31 13.43 -0.42
C LEU A 76 -7.06 13.31 1.09
N PHE A 77 -5.96 13.93 1.51
CA PHE A 77 -5.68 14.12 2.93
C PHE A 77 -6.54 15.25 3.49
N ASP A 78 -7.02 15.06 4.71
CA ASP A 78 -7.74 16.09 5.47
C ASP A 78 -6.80 17.19 5.99
N GLU A 79 -7.35 18.14 6.76
CA GLU A 79 -6.59 19.23 7.37
C GLU A 79 -5.50 18.76 8.35
N TYR A 80 -5.64 17.55 8.90
CA TYR A 80 -4.68 16.91 9.80
C TYR A 80 -3.64 16.07 9.04
N GLY A 81 -3.73 16.00 7.71
CA GLY A 81 -2.82 15.21 6.89
C GLY A 81 -3.10 13.71 6.97
N ILE A 82 -4.34 13.30 7.21
CA ILE A 82 -4.80 11.91 7.28
C ILE A 82 -5.68 11.61 6.07
N ALA A 83 -5.48 10.44 5.47
CA ALA A 83 -6.35 9.87 4.46
C ALA A 83 -6.76 8.47 4.92
N SER A 84 -8.02 8.09 4.74
CA SER A 84 -8.46 6.72 4.97
C SER A 84 -9.49 6.26 3.96
N VAL A 85 -9.52 4.94 3.73
CA VAL A 85 -10.55 4.28 2.94
C VAL A 85 -10.91 2.96 3.60
N LYS A 86 -12.17 2.57 3.44
CA LYS A 86 -12.64 1.23 3.82
C LYS A 86 -12.57 0.31 2.60
N VAL A 87 -12.02 -0.88 2.79
CA VAL A 87 -11.87 -1.88 1.73
C VAL A 87 -12.19 -3.27 2.26
N THR A 88 -12.75 -4.11 1.40
CA THR A 88 -12.87 -5.54 1.68
C THR A 88 -11.53 -6.21 1.38
N LEU A 89 -11.05 -7.03 2.31
CA LEU A 89 -9.76 -7.73 2.17
C LEU A 89 -9.91 -8.99 1.31
N GLU A 90 -10.04 -8.80 0.01
CA GLU A 90 -10.24 -9.88 -0.96
C GLU A 90 -8.90 -10.53 -1.36
N VAL A 91 -8.80 -11.83 -1.10
CA VAL A 91 -7.66 -12.68 -1.50
C VAL A 91 -8.15 -13.80 -2.42
N PRO A 92 -7.47 -14.11 -3.54
CA PRO A 92 -7.88 -15.19 -4.44
C PRO A 92 -8.08 -16.52 -3.71
N GLU A 93 -9.13 -17.27 -4.06
CA GLU A 93 -9.54 -18.50 -3.34
C GLU A 93 -8.44 -19.56 -3.21
N ASN A 94 -7.52 -19.63 -4.16
CA ASN A 94 -6.42 -20.61 -4.16
C ASN A 94 -5.21 -20.17 -3.33
N THR A 95 -5.28 -19.02 -2.66
CA THR A 95 -4.19 -18.51 -1.84
C THR A 95 -4.13 -19.30 -0.54
N LYS A 96 -2.96 -19.87 -0.23
CA LYS A 96 -2.76 -20.59 1.02
C LYS A 96 -2.71 -19.60 2.18
N LEU A 97 -3.72 -19.62 3.04
CA LEU A 97 -3.78 -18.85 4.29
C LEU A 97 -3.52 -19.77 5.50
N PRO A 98 -3.01 -19.25 6.63
CA PRO A 98 -2.58 -17.87 6.84
C PRO A 98 -1.27 -17.55 6.12
N ALA A 99 -1.18 -16.34 5.57
CA ALA A 99 0.02 -15.87 4.89
C ALA A 99 0.30 -14.39 5.20
N LYS A 100 1.54 -13.95 4.96
CA LYS A 100 1.97 -12.58 5.16
C LYS A 100 1.83 -11.76 3.90
N PHE A 101 1.31 -10.55 4.05
CA PHE A 101 1.08 -9.64 2.93
C PHE A 101 1.64 -8.25 3.21
N MET A 102 1.74 -7.47 2.15
CA MET A 102 2.03 -6.05 2.19
C MET A 102 1.05 -5.31 1.30
N PHE A 103 0.71 -4.09 1.70
CA PHE A 103 0.08 -3.11 0.88
C PHE A 103 1.10 -2.25 0.14
N LYS A 104 0.73 -1.88 -1.08
CA LYS A 104 1.41 -0.88 -1.88
C LYS A 104 0.38 0.16 -2.32
N SER A 105 0.69 1.42 -2.09
CA SER A 105 -0.14 2.53 -2.51
C SER A 105 0.65 3.52 -3.34
N PHE A 106 -0.07 4.19 -4.24
CA PHE A 106 0.48 5.21 -5.11
C PHE A 106 -0.17 6.54 -4.80
N GLY A 107 0.62 7.61 -4.83
CA GLY A 107 0.14 8.99 -4.82
C GLY A 107 0.89 9.79 -5.88
N SER A 108 0.48 11.03 -6.10
CA SER A 108 1.23 11.94 -6.99
C SER A 108 1.64 13.21 -6.26
N PHE A 109 2.90 13.56 -6.42
CA PHE A 109 3.47 14.86 -6.06
C PHE A 109 3.84 15.58 -7.35
N MET A 110 3.12 16.65 -7.68
CA MET A 110 3.28 17.36 -8.96
C MET A 110 3.23 16.38 -10.15
N GLU A 111 4.27 16.33 -10.99
CA GLU A 111 4.37 15.44 -12.16
C GLU A 111 5.02 14.07 -11.83
N THR A 112 5.33 13.81 -10.55
CA THR A 112 5.98 12.56 -10.12
C THR A 112 5.02 11.64 -9.39
N THR A 113 5.05 10.35 -9.72
CA THR A 113 4.32 9.30 -8.98
C THR A 113 5.15 8.82 -7.79
N CYS A 114 4.58 8.90 -6.60
CA CYS A 114 5.13 8.40 -5.35
C CYS A 114 4.57 7.01 -5.07
N THR A 115 5.43 6.10 -4.60
CA THR A 115 5.03 4.76 -4.16
C THR A 115 5.36 4.59 -2.68
N SER A 116 4.44 4.00 -1.92
CA SER A 116 4.66 3.64 -0.52
C SER A 116 4.24 2.21 -0.27
N PHE A 117 4.86 1.60 0.74
CA PHE A 117 4.60 0.25 1.18
C PHE A 117 4.29 0.25 2.68
N GLY A 118 3.29 -0.51 3.08
CA GLY A 118 2.94 -0.77 4.48
C GLY A 118 2.55 -2.23 4.59
N GLY A 119 3.06 -2.97 5.55
CA GLY A 119 2.89 -4.42 5.46
C GLY A 119 3.48 -5.23 6.59
N ASN A 120 3.68 -6.51 6.30
CA ASN A 120 4.03 -7.57 7.25
C ASN A 120 2.91 -7.89 8.24
N PHE A 121 1.65 -7.74 7.81
CA PHE A 121 0.47 -8.28 8.48
C PHE A 121 0.15 -9.68 7.95
N THR A 122 -0.59 -10.46 8.73
CA THR A 122 -1.04 -11.80 8.39
C THR A 122 -2.52 -11.78 8.05
N ILE A 123 -2.87 -12.33 6.89
CA ILE A 123 -4.27 -12.60 6.55
C ILE A 123 -4.57 -14.06 6.87
N LYS A 124 -5.67 -14.30 7.57
CA LYS A 124 -6.23 -15.62 7.93
C LYS A 124 -7.51 -15.88 7.13
N GLU A 125 -7.98 -17.13 7.17
CA GLU A 125 -9.32 -17.49 6.69
C GLU A 125 -10.41 -16.64 7.36
#